data_AF-A0A7W6ZT04-F1
#
_entry.id   AF-A0A7W6ZT04-F1
#
_cell.length_a   1.000
_cell.length_b   1.000
_cell.length_c   1.000
_cell.angle_alpha   90.00
_cell.angle_beta   90.00
_cell.angle_gamma   90.00
#
_symmetry.space_group_name_H-M   'P 1'
#
loop_
_entity.id
_entity.type
_entity.pdbx_description
1 polymer ?
#
loop_
_entity_poly.entity_id
_entity_poly.type
_entity_poly.pdbx_seq_one_letter_code
_entity_poly.pdbx_strand_id
1 'polypeptide(L)'
;MDEFWVFGYGSLMWNPGFSYVEKAEALIFGYRRSLCVHSWVHRGTQASPGLVLGLDRGGSCRGMAFSIAAAEWDEVLNYLRERELVTNVYLERTLPIRLADGRRVTAVAYIVDRDHQQYAGTLDAIEAAHIVDSAVGQSGPNDAYVFNTLAHLREMGIRDQWLEQVAGEIERMREAS
;
A
#
# COMPACT_ATOMS: atom_id res chain seq x y z
N MET A 1 10.49 23.79 7.17
CA MET A 1 9.86 23.94 5.84
C MET A 1 9.98 22.57 5.19
N ASP A 2 9.25 21.61 5.77
CA ASP A 2 9.38 20.16 5.56
C ASP A 2 8.00 19.57 5.25
N GLU A 3 7.18 20.34 4.54
CA GLU A 3 5.72 20.15 4.48
C GLU A 3 5.24 19.50 3.18
N PHE A 4 6.09 19.42 2.14
CA PHE A 4 5.73 18.91 0.82
C PHE A 4 6.27 17.51 0.55
N TRP A 5 6.04 16.60 1.49
CA TRP A 5 6.42 15.20 1.34
C TRP A 5 5.21 14.30 1.14
N VAL A 6 5.33 13.30 0.27
CA VAL A 6 4.37 12.20 0.12
C VAL A 6 5.03 10.90 0.56
N PHE A 7 4.36 10.10 1.37
CA PHE A 7 4.81 8.76 1.77
C PHE A 7 4.05 7.67 1.02
N GLY A 8 4.79 6.84 0.28
CA GLY A 8 4.28 5.66 -0.39
C GLY A 8 4.69 4.37 0.33
N TYR A 9 3.76 3.44 0.47
CA TYR A 9 3.99 2.11 1.08
C TYR A 9 3.57 0.94 0.17
N GLY A 10 3.02 1.23 -1.00
CA GLY A 10 2.63 0.25 -2.03
C GLY A 10 3.05 0.75 -3.40
N SER A 11 2.13 0.71 -4.37
CA SER A 11 2.41 1.06 -5.77
C SER A 11 3.09 2.41 -5.98
N LEU A 12 2.81 3.41 -5.14
CA LEU A 12 3.46 4.73 -5.19
C LEU A 12 4.98 4.67 -5.06
N MET A 13 5.55 3.63 -4.44
CA MET A 13 7.00 3.51 -4.24
C MET A 13 7.76 3.33 -5.58
N TRP A 14 7.16 2.66 -6.55
CA TRP A 14 7.76 2.38 -7.88
C TRP A 14 7.01 3.04 -9.03
N ASN A 15 5.73 3.39 -8.86
CA ASN A 15 4.92 4.08 -9.85
C ASN A 15 4.23 5.31 -9.20
N PRO A 16 4.99 6.37 -8.86
CA PRO A 16 4.44 7.56 -8.22
C PRO A 16 3.47 8.31 -9.13
N GLY A 17 3.78 8.43 -10.43
CA GLY A 17 2.93 9.13 -11.40
C GLY A 17 3.03 10.66 -11.35
N PHE A 18 4.02 11.20 -10.62
CA PHE A 18 4.28 12.62 -10.49
C PHE A 18 5.79 12.92 -10.41
N SER A 19 6.17 14.17 -10.66
CA SER A 19 7.53 14.68 -10.50
C SER A 19 7.88 14.91 -9.04
N TYR A 20 9.14 14.70 -8.67
CA TYR A 20 9.65 14.94 -7.33
C TYR A 20 11.06 15.51 -7.37
N VAL A 21 11.38 16.35 -6.38
CA VAL A 21 12.70 16.95 -6.17
C VAL A 21 13.64 15.94 -5.52
N GLU A 22 13.11 15.13 -4.60
CA GLU A 22 13.88 14.17 -3.83
C GLU A 22 13.07 12.88 -3.64
N LYS A 23 13.75 11.73 -3.70
CA LYS A 23 13.21 10.42 -3.31
C LYS A 23 14.12 9.82 -2.26
N ALA A 24 13.56 9.46 -1.11
CA ALA A 24 14.30 8.87 0.00
C ALA A 24 13.56 7.68 0.58
N GLU A 25 14.29 6.66 1.04
CA GLU A 25 13.71 5.63 1.89
C GLU A 25 13.21 6.26 3.19
N ALA A 26 12.06 5.77 3.67
CA ALA A 26 11.44 6.31 4.87
C ALA A 26 10.77 5.24 5.73
N LEU A 27 10.68 5.53 7.02
CA LEU A 27 10.00 4.72 8.01
C LEU A 27 8.89 5.56 8.66
N ILE A 28 7.66 5.03 8.60
CA ILE A 28 6.53 5.55 9.38
C ILE A 28 6.30 4.66 10.59
N PHE A 29 6.05 5.26 11.75
CA PHE A 29 5.79 4.56 13.01
C PHE A 29 4.31 4.60 13.36
N GLY A 30 3.83 3.57 14.05
CA GLY A 30 2.42 3.43 14.43
C GLY A 30 1.54 2.86 13.31
N TYR A 31 2.13 2.52 12.16
CA TYR A 31 1.44 1.94 11.01
C TYR A 31 2.22 0.81 10.37
N ARG A 32 1.51 -0.17 9.81
CA ARG A 32 2.03 -1.35 9.13
C ARG A 32 1.41 -1.48 7.74
N ARG A 33 2.18 -2.01 6.79
CA ARG A 33 1.63 -2.50 5.53
C ARG A 33 0.80 -3.75 5.80
N SER A 34 -0.38 -3.85 5.22
CA SER A 34 -1.25 -5.03 5.36
C SER A 34 -2.20 -5.17 4.18
N LEU A 35 -2.47 -6.40 3.72
CA LEU A 35 -3.57 -6.69 2.78
C LEU A 35 -4.90 -6.62 3.53
N CYS A 36 -5.37 -5.41 3.79
CA CYS A 36 -6.51 -5.14 4.68
C CYS A 36 -7.64 -4.36 4.01
N VAL A 37 -7.61 -4.25 2.68
CA VAL A 37 -8.63 -3.54 1.90
C VAL A 37 -9.24 -4.49 0.88
N HIS A 38 -10.55 -4.69 0.95
CA HIS A 38 -11.30 -5.41 -0.05
C HIS A 38 -11.34 -4.61 -1.37
N SER A 39 -10.80 -5.20 -2.44
CA SER A 39 -10.84 -4.62 -3.78
C SER A 39 -12.04 -5.15 -4.57
N TRP A 40 -12.97 -4.27 -4.91
CA TRP A 40 -14.21 -4.63 -5.62
C TRP A 40 -14.18 -4.36 -7.12
N VAL A 41 -13.09 -3.79 -7.63
CA VAL A 41 -12.99 -3.38 -9.04
C VAL A 41 -11.69 -3.90 -9.66
N HIS A 42 -10.55 -3.50 -9.10
CA HIS A 42 -9.26 -3.77 -9.75
C HIS A 42 -8.76 -5.20 -9.56
N ARG A 43 -8.88 -5.75 -8.34
CA ARG A 43 -8.36 -7.07 -7.98
C ARG A 43 -9.43 -8.05 -7.53
N GLY A 44 -10.69 -7.69 -7.69
CA GLY A 44 -11.83 -8.55 -7.42
C GLY A 44 -13.11 -7.88 -7.89
N THR A 45 -14.23 -8.41 -7.41
CA THR A 45 -15.58 -7.86 -7.63
C THR A 45 -16.27 -7.66 -6.29
N GLN A 46 -17.45 -7.04 -6.27
CA GLN A 46 -18.21 -6.93 -5.02
C GLN A 46 -18.69 -8.30 -4.51
N ALA A 47 -18.93 -9.27 -5.40
CA ALA A 47 -19.35 -10.62 -5.05
C ALA A 47 -18.17 -11.53 -4.63
N SER A 48 -17.00 -11.31 -5.21
CA SER A 48 -15.76 -12.02 -4.89
C SER A 48 -14.62 -11.00 -4.75
N PRO A 49 -14.53 -10.31 -3.61
CA PRO A 49 -13.57 -9.24 -3.39
C PRO A 49 -12.15 -9.77 -3.37
N GLY A 50 -11.22 -9.02 -3.96
CA GLY A 50 -9.79 -9.23 -3.73
C GLY A 50 -9.32 -8.53 -2.46
N LEU A 51 -8.03 -8.65 -2.15
CA LEU A 51 -7.32 -7.90 -1.14
C LEU A 51 -6.21 -7.05 -1.78
N VAL A 52 -6.14 -5.80 -1.37
CA VAL A 52 -5.07 -4.87 -1.70
C VAL A 52 -4.47 -4.25 -0.43
N LEU A 53 -3.28 -3.66 -0.57
CA LEU A 53 -2.56 -3.08 0.54
C LEU A 53 -3.26 -1.85 1.09
N GLY A 54 -3.33 -1.75 2.41
CA GLY A 54 -3.56 -0.52 3.16
C GLY A 54 -2.46 -0.30 4.19
N LEU A 55 -2.34 0.95 4.63
CA LEU A 55 -1.49 1.33 5.75
C LEU A 55 -2.35 1.37 7.02
N ASP A 56 -2.30 0.27 7.76
CA ASP A 56 -3.14 0.01 8.93
C ASP A 56 -2.42 0.35 10.23
N ARG A 57 -3.15 0.57 11.32
CA ARG A 57 -2.56 0.90 12.63
C ARG A 57 -1.72 -0.27 13.19
N GLY A 58 -0.55 0.06 13.73
CA GLY A 58 0.34 -0.83 14.48
C GLY A 58 1.75 -0.90 13.90
N GLY A 59 2.75 -1.18 14.74
CA GLY A 59 4.13 -1.44 14.30
C GLY A 59 4.80 -0.27 13.59
N SER A 60 5.49 -0.57 12.48
CA SER A 60 6.13 0.41 11.61
C SER A 60 6.16 -0.11 10.17
N CYS A 61 6.26 0.81 9.20
CA CYS A 61 6.24 0.49 7.79
C CYS A 61 7.39 1.20 7.07
N ARG A 62 8.23 0.43 6.38
CA ARG A 62 9.22 0.97 5.45
C ARG A 62 8.55 1.27 4.12
N GLY A 63 8.84 2.43 3.56
CA GLY A 63 8.31 2.88 2.28
C GLY A 63 9.26 3.89 1.63
N MET A 64 8.74 4.64 0.66
CA MET A 64 9.47 5.75 0.02
C MET A 64 8.79 7.07 0.34
N ALA A 65 9.59 8.08 0.61
CA ALA A 65 9.17 9.47 0.72
C ALA A 65 9.61 10.25 -0.51
N PHE A 66 8.73 11.11 -1.01
CA PHE A 66 8.97 11.96 -2.17
C PHE A 66 8.79 13.42 -1.77
N SER A 67 9.83 14.24 -1.94
CA SER A 67 9.76 15.69 -1.74
C SER A 67 9.29 16.33 -3.04
N ILE A 68 8.28 17.18 -2.95
CA ILE A 68 7.64 17.83 -4.08
C ILE A 68 8.01 19.31 -4.08
N ALA A 69 8.20 19.90 -5.26
CA ALA A 69 8.39 21.34 -5.35
C ALA A 69 7.10 22.05 -4.89
N ALA A 70 7.24 23.13 -4.13
CA ALA A 70 6.08 23.86 -3.61
C ALA A 70 5.08 24.30 -4.71
N ALA A 71 5.59 24.62 -5.90
CA ALA A 71 4.77 25.00 -7.05
C ALA A 71 3.94 23.85 -7.65
N GLU A 72 4.35 22.60 -7.44
CA GLU A 72 3.68 21.39 -7.98
C GLU A 72 2.79 20.70 -6.92
N TRP A 73 2.87 21.12 -5.65
CA TRP A 73 2.26 20.42 -4.52
C TRP A 73 0.76 20.18 -4.68
N ASP A 74 0.01 21.23 -5.02
CA ASP A 74 -1.45 21.14 -5.15
C ASP A 74 -1.87 20.22 -6.31
N GLU A 75 -1.13 20.24 -7.41
CA GLU A 75 -1.35 19.34 -8.55
C GLU A 75 -1.10 17.88 -8.15
N VAL A 76 0.01 17.61 -7.48
CA VAL A 76 0.35 16.27 -7.00
C VAL A 76 -0.67 15.74 -6.00
N LEU A 77 -1.13 16.58 -5.05
CA LEU A 77 -2.17 16.16 -4.10
C LEU A 77 -3.50 15.88 -4.79
N ASN A 78 -3.92 16.69 -5.75
CA ASN A 78 -5.17 16.44 -6.48
C ASN A 78 -5.09 15.14 -7.29
N TYR A 79 -3.98 14.90 -7.98
CA TYR A 79 -3.72 13.63 -8.66
C TYR A 79 -3.80 12.43 -7.69
N LEU A 80 -3.17 12.53 -6.52
CA LEU A 80 -3.20 11.47 -5.52
C LEU A 80 -4.60 11.23 -4.96
N ARG A 81 -5.39 12.28 -4.75
CA ARG A 81 -6.78 12.17 -4.29
C ARG A 81 -7.64 11.46 -5.33
N GLU A 82 -7.50 11.78 -6.60
CA GLU A 82 -8.20 11.10 -7.70
C GLU A 82 -7.80 9.62 -7.82
N ARG A 83 -6.53 9.32 -7.55
CA ARG A 83 -5.99 7.95 -7.60
C ARG A 83 -6.39 7.10 -6.40
N GLU A 84 -6.30 7.63 -5.19
CA GLU A 84 -6.41 6.84 -3.94
C GLU A 84 -7.81 6.95 -3.31
N LEU A 85 -8.52 8.08 -3.44
CA LEU A 85 -9.80 8.32 -2.73
C LEU A 85 -11.05 7.93 -3.55
N VAL A 86 -10.90 7.11 -4.60
CA VAL A 86 -12.02 6.71 -5.48
C VAL A 86 -13.21 6.14 -4.69
N THR A 87 -12.94 5.32 -3.68
CA THR A 87 -13.98 4.76 -2.79
C THR A 87 -13.96 5.36 -1.39
N ASN A 88 -13.04 6.28 -1.10
CA ASN A 88 -12.79 6.83 0.23
C ASN A 88 -12.46 5.79 1.33
N VAL A 89 -12.01 4.59 0.95
CA VAL A 89 -11.49 3.59 1.90
C VAL A 89 -10.18 4.03 2.57
N TYR A 90 -9.49 5.00 1.98
CA TYR A 90 -8.31 5.62 2.57
C TYR A 90 -8.61 7.02 3.10
N LEU A 91 -7.87 7.41 4.11
CA LEU A 91 -7.88 8.73 4.74
C LEU A 91 -6.55 9.42 4.46
N GLU A 92 -6.60 10.61 3.87
CA GLU A 92 -5.44 11.48 3.75
C GLU A 92 -5.02 11.99 5.12
N ARG A 93 -3.76 11.78 5.50
CA ARG A 93 -3.21 12.24 6.79
C ARG A 93 -1.80 12.75 6.61
N THR A 94 -1.49 13.86 7.27
CA THR A 94 -0.12 14.35 7.44
C THR A 94 0.48 13.71 8.67
N LEU A 95 1.51 12.88 8.48
CA LEU A 95 2.10 12.05 9.52
C LEU A 95 3.62 12.25 9.61
N PRO A 96 4.21 12.17 10.82
CA PRO A 96 5.65 12.22 10.97
C PRO A 96 6.30 10.94 10.42
N ILE A 97 7.36 11.10 9.63
CA ILE A 97 8.17 10.02 9.09
C ILE A 97 9.65 10.27 9.38
N ARG A 98 10.44 9.20 9.37
CA ARG A 98 11.90 9.27 9.47
C ARG A 98 12.52 8.83 8.16
N LEU A 99 13.28 9.72 7.52
CA LEU A 99 14.04 9.43 6.32
C LEU A 99 15.28 8.59 6.68
N ALA A 100 15.82 7.85 5.71
CA ALA A 100 16.97 6.97 5.90
C ALA A 100 18.25 7.72 6.31
N ASP A 101 18.38 9.00 5.95
CA ASP A 101 19.49 9.86 6.37
C ASP A 101 19.35 10.43 7.79
N GLY A 102 18.28 10.07 8.50
CA GLY A 102 18.01 10.47 9.87
C GLY A 102 17.14 11.72 10.02
N ARG A 103 16.81 12.44 8.93
CA ARG A 103 15.86 13.56 8.99
C ARG A 103 14.49 13.10 9.46
N ARG A 104 13.80 13.97 10.18
CA ARG A 104 12.39 13.81 10.55
C ARG A 104 11.59 14.87 9.82
N VAL A 105 10.63 14.43 9.03
CA VAL A 105 9.77 15.30 8.22
C VAL A 105 8.31 14.89 8.40
N THR A 106 7.39 15.74 7.98
CA THR A 106 5.97 15.41 7.89
C THR A 106 5.62 15.10 6.45
N ALA A 107 4.87 14.02 6.22
CA ALA A 107 4.46 13.62 4.88
C ALA A 107 2.96 13.31 4.83
N VAL A 108 2.33 13.62 3.70
CA VAL A 108 1.00 13.13 3.36
C VAL A 108 1.09 11.63 3.07
N ALA A 109 0.25 10.85 3.75
CA ALA A 109 0.09 9.43 3.57
C ALA A 109 -1.41 9.08 3.53
N TYR A 110 -1.74 8.03 2.81
CA TYR A 110 -3.10 7.50 2.72
C TYR A 110 -3.22 6.26 3.62
N ILE A 111 -3.87 6.41 4.77
CA ILE A 111 -4.06 5.30 5.72
C ILE A 111 -5.42 4.65 5.49
N VAL A 112 -5.58 3.38 5.82
CA VAL A 112 -6.92 2.75 5.70
C VAL A 112 -7.88 3.32 6.75
N ASP A 113 -9.12 3.58 6.33
CA ASP A 113 -10.24 3.85 7.23
C ASP A 113 -10.77 2.53 7.79
N ARG A 114 -10.65 2.34 9.11
CA ARG A 114 -11.11 1.12 9.79
C ARG A 114 -12.62 1.06 9.95
N ASP A 115 -13.33 2.19 9.80
CA ASP A 115 -14.79 2.25 9.89
C ASP A 115 -15.45 2.02 8.51
N HIS A 116 -14.65 1.92 7.44
CA HIS A 116 -15.15 1.75 6.09
C HIS A 116 -15.51 0.28 5.78
N GLN A 117 -16.58 0.06 5.03
CA GLN A 117 -17.08 -1.27 4.64
C GLN A 117 -16.09 -2.15 3.86
N GLN A 118 -15.08 -1.54 3.23
CA GLN A 118 -14.02 -2.25 2.51
C GLN A 118 -12.84 -2.62 3.42
N TYR A 119 -12.82 -2.23 4.70
CA TYR A 119 -11.78 -2.66 5.61
C TYR A 119 -11.96 -4.13 5.95
N ALA A 120 -10.97 -4.96 5.58
CA ALA A 120 -10.99 -6.40 5.78
C ALA A 120 -10.52 -6.83 7.19
N GLY A 121 -10.14 -5.87 8.05
CA GLY A 121 -9.63 -6.18 9.38
C GLY A 121 -8.23 -6.79 9.35
N THR A 122 -7.95 -7.62 10.36
CA THR A 122 -6.72 -8.43 10.41
C THR A 122 -7.10 -9.85 10.01
N LEU A 123 -6.53 -10.31 8.90
CA LEU A 123 -6.66 -11.67 8.40
C LEU A 123 -5.40 -12.47 8.71
N ASP A 124 -5.53 -13.76 8.93
CA ASP A 124 -4.36 -14.63 8.90
C ASP A 124 -3.86 -14.86 7.46
N ALA A 125 -2.69 -15.47 7.32
CA ALA A 125 -2.07 -15.65 6.00
C ALA A 125 -2.84 -16.64 5.11
N ILE A 126 -3.52 -17.63 5.70
CA ILE A 126 -4.27 -18.68 4.99
C ILE A 126 -5.58 -18.09 4.47
N GLU A 127 -6.32 -17.36 5.32
CA GLU A 127 -7.53 -16.63 4.94
C GLU A 127 -7.25 -15.64 3.81
N ALA A 128 -6.18 -14.85 3.94
CA ALA A 128 -5.77 -13.91 2.90
C ALA A 128 -5.38 -14.63 1.59
N ALA A 129 -4.68 -15.75 1.67
CA ALA A 129 -4.31 -16.55 0.51
C ALA A 129 -5.52 -17.10 -0.24
N HIS A 130 -6.53 -17.63 0.47
CA HIS A 130 -7.78 -18.10 -0.15
C HIS A 130 -8.50 -16.99 -0.92
N ILE A 131 -8.59 -15.80 -0.34
CA ILE A 131 -9.23 -14.66 -1.01
C ILE A 131 -8.43 -14.25 -2.24
N VAL A 132 -7.10 -14.12 -2.09
CA VAL A 132 -6.22 -13.67 -3.18
C VAL A 132 -6.17 -14.68 -4.34
N ASP A 133 -6.17 -15.98 -4.06
CA ASP A 133 -6.10 -17.02 -5.09
C ASP A 133 -7.38 -17.10 -5.94
N SER A 134 -8.54 -16.83 -5.33
CA SER A 134 -9.85 -16.93 -5.99
C SER A 134 -10.31 -15.64 -6.67
N ALA A 135 -9.74 -14.48 -6.32
CA ALA A 135 -10.23 -13.18 -6.78
C ALA A 135 -9.58 -12.72 -8.10
N VAL A 136 -10.43 -12.24 -9.02
CA VAL A 136 -10.03 -11.61 -10.28
C VAL A 136 -10.84 -10.34 -10.47
N GLY A 137 -10.17 -9.24 -10.81
CA GLY A 137 -10.80 -7.96 -11.13
C GLY A 137 -10.42 -7.44 -12.51
N GLN A 138 -10.82 -6.20 -12.80
CA GLN A 138 -10.55 -5.53 -14.07
C GLN A 138 -9.05 -5.42 -14.39
N SER A 139 -8.20 -5.30 -13.38
CA SER A 139 -6.75 -5.22 -13.54
C SER A 139 -6.06 -6.59 -13.51
N GLY A 140 -6.84 -7.67 -13.59
CA GLY A 140 -6.40 -9.06 -13.61
C GLY A 140 -6.50 -9.77 -12.25
N PRO A 141 -5.89 -10.96 -12.16
CA PRO A 141 -5.86 -11.77 -10.95
C PRO A 141 -5.26 -11.02 -9.75
N ASN A 142 -5.72 -11.35 -8.55
CA ASN A 142 -5.23 -10.73 -7.33
C ASN A 142 -3.87 -11.28 -6.88
N ASP A 143 -3.61 -12.56 -7.09
CA ASP A 143 -2.31 -13.18 -6.81
C ASP A 143 -1.17 -12.49 -7.58
N ALA A 144 -1.40 -12.14 -8.85
CA ALA A 144 -0.46 -11.37 -9.66
C ALA A 144 -0.11 -10.03 -9.00
N TYR A 145 -1.06 -9.37 -8.33
CA TYR A 145 -0.78 -8.17 -7.55
C TYR A 145 0.11 -8.43 -6.34
N VAL A 146 -0.14 -9.52 -5.60
CA VAL A 146 0.66 -9.89 -4.43
C VAL A 146 2.08 -10.25 -4.83
N PHE A 147 2.26 -11.12 -5.83
CA PHE A 147 3.57 -11.53 -6.31
C PHE A 147 4.38 -10.36 -6.88
N ASN A 148 3.75 -9.48 -7.69
CA ASN A 148 4.41 -8.28 -8.21
C ASN A 148 4.80 -7.31 -7.09
N THR A 149 3.93 -7.15 -6.08
CA THR A 149 4.23 -6.31 -4.92
C THR A 149 5.45 -6.86 -4.16
N LEU A 150 5.50 -8.17 -3.91
CA LEU A 150 6.65 -8.82 -3.28
C LEU A 150 7.93 -8.67 -4.09
N ALA A 151 7.87 -8.81 -5.42
CA ALA A 151 9.02 -8.61 -6.30
C ALA A 151 9.60 -7.20 -6.14
N HIS A 152 8.75 -6.17 -6.22
CA HIS A 152 9.19 -4.78 -6.01
C HIS A 152 9.74 -4.53 -4.61
N LEU A 153 9.09 -5.06 -3.56
CA LEU A 153 9.60 -4.94 -2.19
C LEU A 153 11.00 -5.55 -2.05
N ARG A 154 11.24 -6.71 -2.67
CA ARG A 154 12.56 -7.36 -2.70
C ARG A 154 13.61 -6.54 -3.46
N GLU A 155 13.26 -5.96 -4.61
CA GLU A 155 14.14 -5.05 -5.37
C GLU A 155 14.57 -3.85 -4.53
N MET A 156 13.69 -3.36 -3.65
CA MET A 156 13.96 -2.26 -2.72
C MET A 156 14.59 -2.73 -1.40
N GLY A 157 14.95 -4.00 -1.25
CA GLY A 157 15.55 -4.54 -0.02
C GLY A 157 14.58 -4.57 1.19
N ILE A 158 13.28 -4.43 0.96
CA ILE A 158 12.25 -4.45 1.99
C ILE A 158 11.70 -5.87 2.12
N ARG A 159 11.90 -6.46 3.30
CA ARG A 159 11.32 -7.75 3.64
C ARG A 159 9.98 -7.58 4.35
N ASP A 160 8.94 -8.20 3.80
CA ASP A 160 7.59 -8.23 4.37
C ASP A 160 7.20 -9.68 4.66
N GLN A 161 7.49 -10.15 5.87
CA GLN A 161 7.37 -11.57 6.23
C GLN A 161 5.93 -12.08 6.13
N TRP A 162 4.95 -11.24 6.46
CA TRP A 162 3.55 -11.64 6.42
C TRP A 162 3.06 -11.75 4.97
N LEU A 163 3.43 -10.80 4.10
CA LEU A 163 3.08 -10.91 2.68
C LEU A 163 3.80 -12.10 2.01
N GLU A 164 5.05 -12.39 2.41
CA GLU A 164 5.77 -13.61 2.00
C GLU A 164 5.04 -14.88 2.42
N GLN A 165 4.45 -14.92 3.62
CA GLN A 165 3.65 -16.05 4.09
C GLN A 165 2.38 -16.23 3.25
N VAL A 166 1.64 -15.15 2.96
CA VAL A 166 0.44 -15.20 2.11
C VAL A 166 0.78 -15.79 0.74
N ALA A 167 1.85 -15.33 0.10
CA ALA A 167 2.31 -15.88 -1.17
C ALA A 167 2.66 -17.38 -1.10
N GLY A 168 3.35 -17.80 -0.04
CA GLY A 168 3.70 -19.21 0.16
C GLY A 168 2.49 -20.10 0.48
N GLU A 169 1.41 -19.57 1.06
CA GLU A 169 0.15 -20.30 1.22
C GLU A 169 -0.58 -20.48 -0.13
N ILE A 170 -0.60 -19.45 -0.99
CA ILE A 170 -1.16 -19.54 -2.35
C ILE A 170 -0.46 -20.65 -3.15
N GLU A 171 0.87 -20.70 -3.11
CA GLU A 171 1.65 -21.73 -3.80
C GLU A 171 1.30 -23.13 -3.27
N ARG A 172 1.25 -23.31 -1.94
CA ARG A 172 0.89 -24.60 -1.32
C ARG A 172 -0.51 -25.09 -1.67
N MET A 173 -1.49 -24.18 -1.72
CA MET A 173 -2.86 -24.54 -2.09
C MET A 173 -2.94 -25.08 -3.52
N ARG A 174 -2.17 -24.49 -4.44
CA ARG A 174 -2.11 -24.91 -5.85
C ARG A 174 -1.41 -26.25 -6.05
N GLU A 175 -0.39 -26.54 -5.25
CA GLU A 175 0.31 -27.84 -5.28
C GLU A 175 -0.57 -28.98 -4.74
N ALA A 176 -1.54 -28.68 -3.87
CA ALA A 176 -2.45 -29.65 -3.26
C ALA A 176 -3.74 -29.92 -4.07
N SER A 177 -3.96 -29.19 -5.18
CA SER A 177 -5.14 -29.27 -6.06
C SER A 177 -4.88 -30.12 -7.29
#